data_AF-T0XWP8-F1
#
_entry.id   AF-T0XWP8-F1
#
_cell.length_a   1.000
_cell.length_b   1.000
_cell.length_c   1.000
_cell.angle_alpha   90.00
_cell.angle_beta   90.00
_cell.angle_gamma   90.00
#
_symmetry.space_group_name_H-M   'P 1'
#
loop_
_entity.id
_entity.type
_entity.pdbx_description
1 polymer ?
#
loop_
_entity_poly.entity_id
_entity_poly.type
_entity_poly.pdbx_seq_one_letter_code
_entity_poly.pdbx_strand_id
1 'polypeptide(L)'
;GDTPVAEITKTHILQMRVEIAKCKGRGGNDTLSAKTINRALQLLNQALADAADQYGFTNPAERIKRLKQRRIDILPFSFAETRLIISTIREDYRLYLIVRFFTGLRTGELHGL
;
A
#
# COMPACT_ATOMS: atom_id res chain seq x y z
N GLY A 1 0.35 -26.02 -2.04
CA GLY A 1 0.43 -26.55 -3.40
C GLY A 1 1.75 -27.24 -3.52
N ASP A 2 1.79 -28.36 -4.23
CA ASP A 2 2.94 -29.27 -4.19
C ASP A 2 3.97 -29.00 -5.29
N THR A 3 3.83 -27.88 -6.01
CA THR A 3 4.76 -27.46 -7.06
C THR A 3 6.09 -26.98 -6.45
N PRO A 4 7.25 -27.52 -6.90
CA PRO A 4 8.55 -27.02 -6.50
C PRO A 4 8.71 -25.53 -6.80
N VAL A 5 9.35 -24.79 -5.89
CA VAL A 5 9.50 -23.32 -6.02
C VAL A 5 10.27 -22.91 -7.29
N ALA A 6 11.23 -23.74 -7.72
CA ALA A 6 12.02 -23.51 -8.92
C ALA A 6 11.22 -23.70 -10.23
N GLU A 7 10.07 -24.38 -10.19
CA GLU A 7 9.19 -24.58 -11.35
C GLU A 7 8.15 -23.46 -11.51
N ILE A 8 8.11 -22.51 -10.58
CA ILE A 8 7.20 -21.36 -10.70
C ILE A 8 7.67 -20.50 -11.87
N THR A 9 6.79 -20.33 -12.86
CA THR A 9 7.07 -19.51 -14.04
C THR A 9 6.38 -18.15 -13.94
N LYS A 10 6.83 -17.21 -14.77
CA LYS A 10 6.15 -15.92 -14.96
C LYS A 10 4.67 -16.09 -15.34
N THR A 11 4.33 -17.13 -16.09
CA THR A 11 2.95 -17.43 -16.52
C THR A 11 2.07 -17.75 -15.32
N HIS A 12 2.55 -18.59 -14.38
CA HIS A 12 1.81 -18.91 -13.15
C HIS A 12 1.50 -17.64 -12.34
N ILE A 13 2.45 -16.72 -12.23
CA ILE A 13 2.26 -15.48 -11.47
C ILE A 13 1.25 -14.55 -12.18
N LEU A 14 1.29 -14.48 -13.51
CA LEU A 14 0.33 -13.70 -14.28
C LEU A 14 -1.09 -14.28 -14.20
N GLN A 15 -1.23 -15.61 -14.21
CA GLN A 15 -2.50 -16.29 -13.99
C GLN A 15 -3.04 -16.00 -12.58
N MET A 16 -2.20 -16.16 -11.55
CA MET A 16 -2.56 -15.81 -10.17
C MET A 16 -3.05 -14.36 -10.07
N ARG A 17 -2.36 -13.42 -10.73
CA ARG A 17 -2.76 -12.01 -10.76
C ARG A 17 -4.16 -11.81 -11.35
N VAL A 18 -4.50 -12.54 -12.41
CA VAL A 18 -5.83 -12.49 -13.03
C VAL A 18 -6.89 -13.07 -12.10
N GLU A 19 -6.62 -14.21 -11.46
CA GLU A 19 -7.56 -14.83 -10.54
C GLU A 19 -7.83 -13.97 -9.31
N ILE A 20 -6.78 -13.40 -8.71
CA ILE A 20 -6.92 -12.49 -7.57
C ILE A 20 -7.66 -11.20 -7.98
N ALA A 21 -7.48 -10.71 -9.21
CA ALA A 21 -8.19 -9.52 -9.68
C ALA A 21 -9.72 -9.72 -9.74
N LYS A 22 -10.20 -10.95 -9.90
CA LYS A 22 -11.63 -11.30 -9.89
C LYS A 22 -12.23 -11.38 -8.48
N CYS A 23 -11.40 -11.43 -7.43
CA CYS A 23 -11.90 -11.50 -6.06
C CYS A 23 -12.58 -10.18 -5.67
N LYS A 24 -13.68 -10.29 -4.92
CA LYS A 24 -14.38 -9.12 -4.39
C LYS A 24 -13.49 -8.34 -3.42
N GLY A 25 -13.55 -7.02 -3.53
CA GLY A 25 -12.89 -6.10 -2.62
C GLY A 25 -13.68 -5.85 -1.34
N ARG A 26 -13.08 -5.09 -0.42
CA ARG A 26 -13.77 -4.62 0.79
C ARG A 26 -14.82 -3.57 0.43
N GLY A 27 -15.88 -3.47 1.25
CA GLY A 27 -16.89 -2.41 1.12
C GLY A 27 -17.81 -2.55 -0.09
N GLY A 28 -18.07 -3.78 -0.56
CA GLY A 28 -18.96 -4.02 -1.71
C GLY A 28 -18.31 -3.82 -3.08
N ASN A 29 -17.00 -3.59 -3.14
CA ASN A 29 -16.29 -3.48 -4.42
C ASN A 29 -16.26 -4.83 -5.16
N ASP A 30 -16.62 -4.83 -6.45
CA ASP A 30 -16.69 -6.05 -7.27
C ASP A 30 -15.32 -6.71 -7.49
N THR A 31 -14.24 -5.93 -7.44
CA THR A 31 -12.87 -6.40 -7.68
C THR A 31 -11.88 -5.84 -6.65
N LEU A 32 -10.73 -6.50 -6.51
CA LEU A 32 -9.64 -6.01 -5.68
C LEU A 32 -8.95 -4.79 -6.32
N SER A 33 -8.55 -3.84 -5.48
CA SER A 33 -7.82 -2.66 -5.94
C SER A 33 -6.43 -3.03 -6.51
N ALA A 34 -5.97 -2.26 -7.50
CA ALA A 34 -4.62 -2.39 -8.04
C ALA A 34 -3.54 -2.28 -6.94
N LYS A 35 -3.78 -1.48 -5.89
CA LYS A 35 -2.89 -1.36 -4.72
C LYS A 35 -2.74 -2.69 -4.00
N THR A 36 -3.85 -3.38 -3.72
CA THR A 36 -3.86 -4.68 -3.03
C THR A 36 -3.17 -5.75 -3.86
N ILE A 37 -3.51 -5.85 -5.15
CA ILE A 37 -2.90 -6.82 -6.08
C ILE A 37 -1.39 -6.60 -6.18
N ASN A 38 -0.96 -5.33 -6.32
CA ASN A 38 0.47 -4.99 -6.34
C ASN A 38 1.19 -5.35 -5.04
N ARG A 39 0.52 -5.28 -3.88
CA ARG A 39 1.10 -5.70 -2.60
C ARG A 39 1.24 -7.21 -2.52
N ALA A 40 0.25 -7.97 -2.98
CA ALA A 40 0.34 -9.43 -3.05
C ALA A 40 1.50 -9.88 -3.96
N LEU A 41 1.64 -9.29 -5.15
CA LEU A 41 2.77 -9.56 -6.05
C LEU A 41 4.12 -9.17 -5.44
N GLN A 42 4.18 -8.09 -4.67
CA GLN A 42 5.40 -7.68 -3.99
C GLN A 42 5.83 -8.71 -2.93
N LEU A 43 4.88 -9.21 -2.12
CA LEU A 43 5.16 -10.23 -1.11
C LEU A 43 5.61 -11.54 -1.77
N LEU A 44 4.95 -11.94 -2.86
CA LEU A 44 5.36 -13.11 -3.65
C LEU A 44 6.77 -12.94 -4.22
N ASN A 45 7.09 -11.76 -4.77
CA ASN A 45 8.43 -11.48 -5.30
C ASN A 45 9.50 -11.55 -4.20
N GLN A 46 9.21 -11.09 -2.99
CA GLN A 46 10.14 -11.20 -1.85
C GLN A 46 10.38 -12.67 -1.49
N ALA A 47 9.32 -13.46 -1.31
CA ALA A 47 9.47 -14.88 -1.00
C ALA A 47 10.21 -15.67 -2.10
N LEU A 48 9.97 -15.36 -3.38
CA LEU A 48 10.67 -15.99 -4.50
C LEU A 48 12.11 -15.51 -4.66
N ALA A 49 12.42 -14.26 -4.27
CA ALA A 49 13.79 -13.77 -4.24
C ALA A 49 14.60 -14.52 -3.17
N ASP A 50 14.07 -14.62 -1.96
CA ASP A 50 14.72 -15.34 -0.87
C ASP A 50 14.97 -16.82 -1.24
N ALA A 51 13.99 -17.48 -1.87
CA ALA A 51 14.13 -18.84 -2.36
C ALA A 51 15.13 -18.96 -3.53
N ALA A 52 15.12 -18.01 -4.46
CA ALA A 52 16.07 -17.97 -5.58
C ALA A 52 17.52 -17.87 -5.08
N ASP A 53 17.75 -17.03 -4.08
CA ASP A 53 19.07 -16.87 -3.44
C ASP A 53 19.50 -18.13 -2.69
N GLN A 54 18.57 -18.82 -2.02
CA GLN A 54 18.86 -20.04 -1.27
C GLN A 54 19.10 -21.26 -2.16
N TYR A 55 18.36 -21.42 -3.26
CA TYR A 55 18.33 -22.64 -4.07
C TYR A 55 18.96 -22.46 -5.47
N GLY A 56 19.46 -21.28 -5.81
CA GLY A 56 20.26 -21.03 -7.00
C GLY A 56 19.49 -21.02 -8.32
N PHE A 57 18.24 -20.54 -8.33
CA PHE A 57 17.44 -20.37 -9.54
C PHE A 57 17.13 -18.90 -9.82
N THR A 58 16.64 -18.58 -11.03
CA THR A 58 16.26 -17.20 -11.38
C THR A 58 14.86 -16.86 -10.89
N ASN A 59 14.71 -15.75 -10.16
CA ASN A 59 13.40 -15.30 -9.69
C ASN A 59 12.47 -14.91 -10.88
N PRO A 60 11.35 -15.63 -11.10
CA PRO A 60 10.42 -15.36 -12.22
C PRO A 60 9.58 -14.08 -12.03
N ALA A 61 9.52 -13.52 -10.82
CA ALA A 61 8.68 -12.38 -10.47
C ALA A 61 9.36 -11.01 -10.68
N GLU A 62 10.69 -10.98 -10.82
CA GLU A 62 11.50 -9.75 -10.83
C GLU A 62 11.06 -8.74 -11.89
N ARG A 63 10.65 -9.22 -13.08
CA ARG A 63 10.29 -8.38 -14.24
C ARG A 63 8.77 -8.28 -14.47
N ILE A 64 7.96 -8.52 -13.43
CA ILE A 64 6.51 -8.38 -13.54
C ILE A 64 6.10 -6.91 -13.36
N LYS A 65 5.49 -6.35 -14.42
CA LYS A 65 4.97 -4.98 -14.39
C LYS A 65 3.84 -4.85 -13.36
N ARG A 66 3.96 -3.81 -12.52
CA ARG A 66 2.92 -3.42 -11.56
C ARG A 66 1.70 -2.88 -12.30
N LEU A 67 0.52 -3.10 -11.73
CA LEU A 67 -0.71 -2.49 -12.20
C LEU A 67 -0.69 -0.99 -11.94
N LYS A 68 -1.17 -0.21 -12.91
CA LYS A 68 -1.28 1.25 -12.78
C LYS A 68 -2.21 1.60 -11.63
N GLN A 69 -1.74 2.44 -10.72
CA GLN A 69 -2.56 2.97 -9.64
C GLN A 69 -3.00 4.38 -9.99
N ARG A 70 -4.27 4.71 -9.72
CA ARG A 70 -4.75 6.09 -9.86
C ARG A 70 -3.99 6.96 -8.85
N ARG A 71 -3.35 8.01 -9.34
CA ARG A 71 -2.79 9.05 -8.46
C ARG A 71 -3.95 9.76 -7.80
N ILE A 72 -3.93 9.80 -6.47
CA ILE A 72 -4.90 10.57 -5.70
C ILE A 72 -4.43 12.02 -5.76
N ASP A 73 -5.34 12.92 -6.09
CA ASP A 73 -5.07 14.34 -6.00
C ASP A 73 -5.18 14.76 -4.53
N ILE A 74 -4.11 15.34 -3.99
CA ILE A 74 -4.02 15.71 -2.59
C ILE A 74 -4.18 17.22 -2.53
N LEU A 75 -5.23 17.67 -1.86
CA LEU A 75 -5.52 19.09 -1.64
C LEU A 75 -5.07 19.45 -0.21
N PRO A 76 -3.84 19.96 -0.02
CA PRO A 76 -3.40 20.40 1.30
C PRO A 76 -4.17 21.66 1.72
N PHE A 77 -4.43 21.78 3.02
CA PHE A 77 -5.00 23.00 3.57
C PHE A 77 -4.04 24.18 3.36
N SER A 78 -4.61 25.30 2.97
CA SER A 78 -3.94 26.59 3.02
C SER A 78 -3.68 27.01 4.48
N PHE A 79 -2.80 28.00 4.64
CA PHE A 79 -2.52 28.57 5.95
C PHE A 79 -3.76 29.25 6.55
N ALA A 80 -4.60 29.87 5.73
CA ALA A 80 -5.85 30.49 6.17
C ALA A 80 -6.84 29.45 6.70
N GLU A 81 -7.02 28.34 5.97
CA GLU A 81 -7.88 27.23 6.40
C GLU A 81 -7.36 26.58 7.69
N THR A 82 -6.05 26.38 7.79
CA THR A 82 -5.40 25.88 9.01
C THR A 82 -5.74 26.74 10.23
N ARG A 83 -5.63 28.08 10.09
CA ARG A 83 -5.97 29.01 11.18
C ARG A 83 -7.46 28.97 11.53
N LEU A 84 -8.33 28.88 10.53
CA LEU A 84 -9.77 28.77 10.74
C LEU A 84 -10.16 27.49 11.48
N ILE A 85 -9.53 26.36 11.14
CA ILE A 85 -9.74 25.08 11.84
C ILE A 85 -9.32 25.21 13.31
N ILE A 86 -8.13 25.78 13.57
CA ILE A 86 -7.61 25.94 14.94
C ILE A 86 -8.52 26.87 15.78
N SER A 87 -9.11 27.90 15.19
CA SER A 87 -9.98 28.84 15.92
C SER A 87 -11.36 28.27 16.23
N THR A 88 -11.87 27.38 15.39
CA THR A 88 -13.25 26.84 15.47
C THR A 88 -13.35 25.47 16.14
N ILE A 89 -12.23 24.73 16.27
CA ILE A 89 -12.20 23.42 16.91
C ILE A 89 -12.49 23.50 18.42
N ARG A 90 -13.00 22.40 18.99
CA ARG A 90 -13.13 22.19 20.44
C ARG A 90 -11.78 22.38 21.15
N GLU A 91 -11.82 23.01 22.32
CA GLU A 91 -10.62 23.49 23.03
C GLU A 91 -9.61 22.38 23.34
N ASP A 92 -10.08 21.19 23.70
CA ASP A 92 -9.25 20.01 23.99
C ASP A 92 -8.46 19.49 22.78
N TYR A 93 -8.92 19.70 21.55
CA TYR A 93 -8.21 19.34 20.32
C TYR A 93 -7.31 20.47 19.78
N ARG A 94 -7.40 21.69 20.33
CA ARG A 94 -6.70 22.86 19.78
C ARG A 94 -5.19 22.66 19.79
N LEU A 95 -4.62 22.23 20.92
CA LEU A 95 -3.18 21.97 21.03
C LEU A 95 -2.74 20.84 20.11
N TYR A 96 -3.53 19.76 20.02
CA TYR A 96 -3.27 18.66 19.10
C TYR A 96 -3.15 19.14 17.65
N LEU A 97 -4.08 19.97 17.18
CA LEU A 97 -4.05 20.48 15.80
C LEU A 97 -2.94 21.51 15.57
N ILE A 98 -2.64 22.38 16.54
CA ILE A 98 -1.52 23.33 16.44
C ILE A 98 -0.22 22.57 16.21
N VAL A 99 0.11 21.62 17.08
CA VAL A 99 1.33 20.83 16.93
C VAL A 99 1.29 20.09 15.59
N ARG A 100 0.17 19.44 15.26
CA ARG A 100 0.05 18.66 14.02
C ARG A 100 0.28 19.48 12.75
N PHE A 101 -0.25 20.70 12.67
CA PHE A 101 -0.10 21.55 11.49
C PHE A 101 1.29 22.19 11.39
N PHE A 102 1.95 22.48 12.51
CA PHE A 102 3.20 23.26 12.52
C PHE A 102 4.48 22.46 12.73
N THR A 103 4.41 21.20 13.17
CA THR A 103 5.62 20.34 13.35
C THR A 103 5.73 19.22 12.33
N GLY A 104 4.64 18.89 11.63
CA GLY A 104 4.63 17.80 10.65
C GLY A 104 4.71 16.39 11.26
N LEU A 105 4.55 16.26 12.59
CA LEU A 105 4.56 14.96 13.27
C LEU A 105 3.45 14.04 12.75
N ARG A 106 3.74 12.75 12.62
CA ARG A 106 2.73 11.74 12.30
C ARG A 106 1.79 11.53 13.49
N THR A 107 0.60 11.00 13.21
CA THR A 107 -0.41 10.71 14.25
C THR A 107 0.15 9.89 15.40
N GLY A 108 0.94 8.84 15.10
CA GLY A 108 1.55 8.01 16.14
C GLY A 108 2.61 8.74 16.97
N GLU A 109 3.37 9.65 16.36
CA GLU A 109 4.40 10.45 17.06
C GLU A 109 3.74 11.45 18.02
N LEU A 110 2.62 12.04 17.60
CA LEU A 110 1.88 13.02 18.40
C LEU A 110 1.09 12.42 19.57
N HIS A 111 0.58 11.18 19.42
CA HIS A 111 -0.11 10.48 20.51
C HIS A 111 0.84 9.85 21.53
N GLY A 112 2.12 9.69 21.19
CA GLY A 112 3.14 9.18 22.10
C GLY A 112 3.80 10.26 22.97
N LEU A 113 3.46 11.54 22.76
CA LEU A 113 3.83 12.68 23.58
C LEU A 113 2.84 12.85 24.73
#